data_AF-A0A7V5WMU5-F1
#
_entry.id   AF-A0A7V5WMU5-F1
#
_cell.length_a   1.000
_cell.length_b   1.000
_cell.length_c   1.000
_cell.angle_alpha   90.00
_cell.angle_beta   90.00
_cell.angle_gamma   90.00
#
_symmetry.space_group_name_H-M   'P 1'
#
loop_
_entity.id
_entity.type
_entity.pdbx_description
1 polymer ?
#
loop_
_entity_poly.entity_id
_entity_poly.type
_entity_poly.pdbx_seq_one_letter_code
_entity_poly.pdbx_strand_id
1 'polypeptide(L)' 'ANLPYGKRIMSEAEAKKLGADFAKNLKENYQGSYFSLITTDSSPFNQKDFKFSKTNFTNGGLKVTLIQGMVG' A
#
# COMPACT_ATOMS: atom_id res chain seq x y z
N ALA A 1 -1.66 -1.43 -8.23
CA ALA A 1 -2.69 -2.27 -7.60
C ALA A 1 -3.59 -1.42 -6.71
N ASN A 2 -4.84 -1.86 -6.46
CA ASN A 2 -5.74 -1.24 -5.48
C ASN A 2 -6.10 -2.32 -4.44
N LEU A 3 -5.60 -2.19 -3.22
CA LEU A 3 -5.80 -3.22 -2.20
C LEU A 3 -7.24 -3.18 -1.67
N PRO A 4 -7.81 -4.34 -1.28
CA PRO A 4 -9.09 -4.35 -0.59
C PRO A 4 -9.01 -3.53 0.72
N TYR A 5 -10.09 -2.79 1.00
CA TYR A 5 -10.16 -1.88 2.14
C TYR A 5 -10.86 -2.52 3.34
N GLY A 6 -10.39 -2.21 4.55
CA GLY A 6 -11.05 -2.63 5.80
C GLY A 6 -12.47 -2.04 5.95
N LYS A 7 -13.32 -2.70 6.75
CA LYS A 7 -14.73 -2.31 7.02
C LYS A 7 -15.64 -2.36 5.78
N ARG A 8 -15.23 -3.13 4.75
CA ARG A 8 -16.04 -3.45 3.57
C ARG A 8 -16.20 -4.97 3.48
N ILE A 9 -15.46 -5.61 2.59
CA ILE A 9 -15.49 -7.06 2.35
C ILE A 9 -14.51 -7.80 3.27
N MET A 10 -13.57 -7.09 3.89
CA MET A 10 -12.59 -7.64 4.84
C MET A 10 -12.54 -6.81 6.13
N SER A 11 -12.10 -7.42 7.23
CA SER A 11 -11.86 -6.70 8.49
C SER A 11 -10.66 -5.76 8.37
N GLU A 12 -10.57 -4.76 9.25
CA GLU A 12 -9.40 -3.86 9.27
C GLU A 12 -8.09 -4.60 9.56
N ALA A 13 -8.13 -5.62 10.42
CA ALA A 13 -6.94 -6.41 10.76
C ALA A 13 -6.43 -7.19 9.55
N GLU A 14 -7.32 -7.81 8.78
CA GLU A 14 -6.95 -8.52 7.55
C GLU A 14 -6.42 -7.55 6.48
N ALA A 15 -7.01 -6.36 6.34
CA ALA A 15 -6.54 -5.34 5.39
C ALA A 15 -5.12 -4.88 5.72
N LYS A 16 -4.83 -4.67 7.01
CA LYS A 16 -3.50 -4.30 7.48
C LYS A 16 -2.48 -5.41 7.24
N LYS A 17 -2.84 -6.66 7.56
CA LYS A 17 -1.99 -7.82 7.30
C LYS A 17 -1.67 -7.95 5.81
N LEU A 18 -2.68 -7.85 4.94
CA LEU A 18 -2.50 -7.90 3.49
C LEU A 18 -1.58 -6.78 2.99
N GLY A 19 -1.72 -5.56 3.52
CA GLY A 19 -0.82 -4.44 3.19
C GLY A 19 0.64 -4.72 3.58
N ALA A 20 0.86 -5.33 4.75
CA ALA A 20 2.20 -5.71 5.21
C ALA A 20 2.80 -6.85 4.36
N ASP A 21 2.01 -7.89 4.07
CA ASP A 21 2.43 -9.02 3.22
C ASP A 21 2.73 -8.56 1.80
N PHE A 22 1.94 -7.62 1.25
CA PHE A 22 2.20 -7.03 -0.07
C PHE A 22 3.50 -6.22 -0.08
N ALA A 23 3.75 -5.40 0.94
CA ALA A 23 5.00 -4.65 1.07
C ALA A 23 6.21 -5.59 1.19
N LYS A 24 6.08 -6.69 1.94
CA LYS A 24 7.12 -7.72 2.04
C LYS A 24 7.40 -8.36 0.68
N ASN A 25 6.37 -8.82 -0.02
CA ASN A 25 6.50 -9.44 -1.34
C ASN A 25 7.16 -8.51 -2.36
N LEU A 26 6.83 -7.22 -2.35
CA LEU A 26 7.48 -6.22 -3.21
C LEU A 26 8.99 -6.15 -2.97
N LYS A 27 9.43 -6.13 -1.70
CA LYS A 27 10.86 -6.09 -1.37
C LYS A 27 11.59 -7.36 -1.81
N GLU A 28 10.99 -8.52 -1.57
CA GLU A 28 11.64 -9.81 -1.81
C GLU A 28 11.75 -10.13 -3.30
N ASN A 29 10.76 -9.74 -4.10
CA ASN A 29 10.63 -10.25 -5.47
C ASN A 29 10.68 -9.16 -6.56
N TYR A 30 10.68 -7.88 -6.19
CA TYR A 30 10.54 -6.77 -7.15
C TYR A 30 11.52 -5.60 -6.89
N GLN A 31 12.70 -5.88 -6.33
CA GLN A 31 13.74 -4.84 -6.17
C GLN A 31 14.02 -4.10 -7.49
N GLY A 32 14.20 -2.78 -7.40
CA GLY A 32 14.42 -1.92 -8.56
C GLY A 32 13.19 -1.71 -9.45
N SER A 33 12.03 -2.30 -9.14
CA SER A 33 10.81 -2.10 -9.91
C SER A 33 10.04 -0.88 -9.44
N TYR A 34 9.35 -0.22 -10.39
CA TYR A 34 8.36 0.80 -10.07
C TYR A 34 7.03 0.17 -9.66
N PHE A 35 6.35 0.78 -8.70
CA PHE A 35 5.04 0.35 -8.23
C PHE A 35 4.11 1.54 -8.02
N SER A 36 2.81 1.26 -8.10
CA SER A 36 1.73 2.19 -7.80
C SER A 36 0.65 1.42 -7.03
N LEU A 37 0.26 1.92 -5.86
CA LEU A 37 -0.59 1.22 -4.91
C LEU A 37 -1.61 2.16 -4.26
N ILE A 38 -2.89 1.80 -4.29
CA ILE A 38 -3.94 2.47 -3.51
C ILE A 38 -4.25 1.60 -2.29
N THR A 39 -4.26 2.20 -1.09
CA THR A 39 -4.49 1.52 0.19
C THR A 39 -5.10 2.48 1.22
N THR A 40 -5.82 1.93 2.21
CA THR A 40 -6.24 2.68 3.41
C THR A 40 -5.15 2.78 4.48
N ASP A 41 -4.11 1.95 4.39
CA ASP A 41 -2.98 1.95 5.31
C ASP A 41 -1.66 1.96 4.54
N SER A 42 -0.91 3.06 4.68
CA SER A 42 0.39 3.26 4.05
C SER A 42 1.58 3.05 5.00
N SER A 43 1.32 2.64 6.25
CA SER A 43 2.35 2.42 7.27
C SER A 43 3.37 1.31 6.94
N PRO A 44 3.04 0.25 6.17
CA PRO A 44 4.04 -0.77 5.80
C PRO A 44 5.13 -0.28 4.82
N PHE A 45 4.91 0.87 4.18
CA PHE A 45 5.82 1.45 3.19
C PHE A 45 6.65 2.56 3.85
N ASN A 46 7.85 2.20 4.31
CA ASN A 46 8.83 3.12 4.90
C ASN A 46 9.90 3.53 3.88
N GLN A 47 10.57 4.67 4.13
CA GLN A 47 11.53 5.25 3.19
C GLN A 47 12.88 4.51 3.09
N LYS A 48 13.19 3.61 4.03
CA LYS A 48 14.41 2.80 3.99
C LYS A 48 14.33 1.75 2.88
N ASP A 49 13.16 1.16 2.69
CA ASP A 49 12.94 0.04 1.78
C ASP A 49 12.28 0.47 0.46
N PHE A 50 11.82 1.72 0.37
CA PHE A 50 11.10 2.24 -0.79
C PHE A 50 11.36 3.73 -0.98
N LYS A 51 11.56 4.16 -2.23
CA LYS A 51 11.52 5.57 -2.61
C LYS A 51 10.15 5.88 -3.22
N PHE A 52 9.30 6.64 -2.53
CA PHE A 52 7.92 6.88 -2.98
C PHE A 52 7.42 8.29 -2.69
N SER A 53 6.34 8.65 -3.38
CA SER A 53 5.44 9.76 -3.06
C SER A 53 4.10 9.21 -2.54
N LYS A 54 3.38 10.03 -1.77
CA LYS A 54 2.04 9.73 -1.23
C LYS A 54 1.07 10.83 -1.63
N THR A 55 -0.08 10.44 -2.17
CA THR A 55 -1.19 11.33 -2.48
C THR A 55 -2.45 10.83 -1.79
N ASN A 56 -3.05 11.67 -0.94
CA ASN A 56 -4.28 11.31 -0.24
C ASN A 56 -5.50 11.81 -1.02
N PHE A 57 -6.51 10.96 -1.15
CA PHE A 57 -7.77 11.31 -1.82
C PHE A 57 -8.94 10.53 -1.23
N THR A 58 -10.16 10.87 -1.66
CA THR A 58 -11.38 10.19 -1.23
C THR A 58 -11.92 9.31 -2.35
N ASN A 59 -12.24 8.06 -2.03
CA ASN A 59 -12.86 7.10 -2.95
C ASN A 59 -14.13 6.54 -2.31
N GLY A 60 -15.30 6.92 -2.81
CA GLY A 60 -16.59 6.44 -2.28
C GLY A 60 -16.78 6.71 -0.78
N GLY A 61 -16.36 7.89 -0.31
CA GLY A 61 -16.42 8.31 1.10
C GLY A 61 -15.31 7.74 2.00
N LEU A 62 -14.43 6.88 1.47
CA LEU A 62 -13.27 6.37 2.19
C LEU A 62 -12.03 7.22 1.88
N LYS A 63 -11.29 7.61 2.92
CA LYS A 63 -9.96 8.22 2.77
C LYS A 63 -8.96 7.14 2.42
N VAL A 64 -8.26 7.31 1.31
CA VAL A 64 -7.25 6.38 0.80
C VAL A 64 -5.98 7.14 0.40
N THR A 65 -4.88 6.40 0.34
CA THR A 65 -3.58 6.91 -0.09
C THR A 65 -3.15 6.17 -1.36
N LEU A 66 -2.83 6.92 -2.40
CA LEU A 66 -2.02 6.45 -3.53
C LEU A 66 -0.54 6.58 -3.16
N ILE A 67 0.18 5.47 -3.26
CA ILE A 67 1.63 5.37 -3.07
C ILE A 67 2.24 5.04 -4.42
N GLN A 68 3.18 5.86 -4.89
CA GLN A 68 3.88 5.63 -6.16
C GLN A 68 5.37 5.72 -5.92
N GLY A 69 6.14 4.74 -6.38
CA GLY A 69 7.56 4.72 -6.07
C GLY A 69 8.33 3.59 -6.73
N MET A 70 9.58 3.46 -6.31
CA MET A 70 10.49 2.38 -6.69
C MET A 70 10.83 1.57 -5.44
N VAL A 71 10.89 0.26 -5.59
CA VAL A 71 11.39 -0.64 -4.54
C VAL A 71 12.90 -0.45 -4.41
N GLY A 72 13.35 -0.09 -3.21
CA GLY A 72 14.74 0.20 -2.90
C GLY A 72 15.60 -1.02 -2.65
#